data_AF-A0A061IX67-F1
#
_entry.id   AF-A0A061IX67-F1
#
_cell.length_a   1.000
_cell.length_b   1.000
_cell.length_c   1.000
_cell.angle_alpha   90.00
_cell.angle_beta   90.00
_cell.angle_gamma   90.00
#
_symmetry.space_group_name_H-M   'P 1'
#
loop_
_entity.id
_entity.type
_entity.pdbx_description
1 polymer ?
#
loop_
_entity_poly.entity_id
_entity_poly.type
_entity_poly.pdbx_seq_one_letter_code
_entity_poly.pdbx_strand_id
1 'polypeptide(L)'
;MDATNVRMVATLRANQAAAKMELQEYSSAVLDCDFAINNGLSTAKLFARRARIHEALNNYDDALRDIQKAAEMDASYGRELQRIKASAKRAKRKDYYKILDLPPNENDDAKIKRAYKKACLQWHPDKWGHASQEQKSHAEKMFKEVGEAFSILSDPQKKRMYDNGMLDNAVEGAGGSGSPGFVGQDEVLMHMFNRMFHTGGGVPMGFDFGGASQGRRQQQQNGFTFQFF
;
A
#
# COMPACT_ATOMS: atom_id res chain seq x y z
N MET A 1 -32.68 36.05 20.78
CA MET A 1 -31.31 36.42 20.32
C MET A 1 -31.44 37.09 18.98
N ASP A 2 -30.82 38.25 18.79
CA ASP A 2 -30.89 39.02 17.54
C ASP A 2 -30.15 38.26 16.41
N ALA A 3 -30.87 37.88 15.35
CA ALA A 3 -30.33 37.14 14.21
C ALA A 3 -29.17 37.88 13.52
N THR A 4 -29.15 39.21 13.61
CA THR A 4 -28.10 40.07 13.06
C THR A 4 -26.77 39.88 13.79
N ASN A 5 -26.82 39.74 15.11
CA ASN A 5 -25.65 39.52 15.95
C ASN A 5 -25.03 38.14 15.67
N VAL A 6 -25.86 37.11 15.56
CA VAL A 6 -25.43 35.74 15.27
C VAL A 6 -24.67 35.64 13.94
N ARG A 7 -25.17 36.31 12.88
CA ARG A 7 -24.51 36.33 11.57
C ARG A 7 -23.17 37.07 11.59
N MET A 8 -23.08 38.16 12.36
CA MET A 8 -21.82 38.89 12.54
C MET A 8 -20.78 38.03 13.28
N VAL A 9 -21.17 37.35 14.35
CA VAL A 9 -20.31 36.41 15.09
C VAL A 9 -19.84 35.25 14.20
N ALA A 10 -20.72 34.69 13.36
CA ALA A 10 -20.35 33.66 12.39
C ALA A 10 -19.25 34.14 11.42
N THR A 11 -19.35 35.39 10.95
CA THR A 11 -18.34 35.98 10.07
C THR A 11 -17.00 36.19 10.77
N LEU A 12 -17.02 36.66 12.03
CA LEU A 12 -15.82 36.80 12.85
C LEU A 12 -15.14 35.45 13.09
N ARG A 13 -15.92 34.40 13.40
CA ARG A 13 -15.42 33.03 13.57
C ARG A 13 -14.80 32.48 12.29
N ALA A 14 -15.41 32.73 11.13
CA ALA A 14 -14.82 32.35 9.84
C ALA A 14 -13.47 33.05 9.55
N ASN A 15 -13.33 34.31 9.97
CA ASN A 15 -12.06 35.04 9.88
C ASN A 15 -11.05 34.54 10.92
N GLN A 16 -11.50 34.18 12.13
CA GLN A 16 -10.65 33.58 13.16
C GLN A 16 -10.10 32.22 12.72
N ALA A 17 -10.94 31.38 12.08
CA ALA A 17 -10.50 30.13 11.48
C ALA A 17 -9.38 30.36 10.46
N ALA A 18 -9.43 31.48 9.73
CA ALA A 18 -8.35 31.87 8.81
C ALA A 18 -7.02 32.10 9.52
N ALA A 19 -7.02 32.89 10.59
CA ALA A 19 -5.83 33.18 11.36
C ALA A 19 -5.27 31.90 12.01
N LYS A 20 -6.15 31.04 12.55
CA LYS A 20 -5.77 29.77 13.17
C LYS A 20 -5.13 28.78 12.20
N MET A 21 -5.53 28.80 10.93
CA MET A 21 -4.85 28.00 9.90
C MET A 21 -3.39 28.40 9.72
N GLU A 22 -3.10 29.69 9.68
CA GLU A 22 -1.72 30.21 9.58
C GLU A 22 -0.91 29.85 10.84
N LEU A 23 -1.57 29.77 11.99
CA LEU A 23 -0.99 29.31 13.26
C LEU A 23 -0.92 27.77 13.39
N GLN A 24 -1.36 27.02 12.38
CA GLN A 24 -1.44 25.55 12.39
C GLN A 24 -2.31 24.95 13.51
N GLU A 25 -3.22 25.74 14.08
CA GLU A 25 -4.20 25.30 15.08
C GLU A 25 -5.45 24.69 14.39
N TYR A 26 -5.22 23.61 13.65
CA TYR A 26 -6.24 23.03 12.75
C TYR A 26 -7.50 22.55 13.47
N SER A 27 -7.38 21.89 14.62
CA SER A 27 -8.52 21.38 15.40
C SER A 27 -9.47 22.51 15.83
N SER A 28 -8.91 23.59 16.39
CA SER A 28 -9.67 24.77 16.79
C SER A 28 -10.26 25.53 15.60
N ALA A 29 -9.56 25.53 14.46
CA ALA A 29 -10.05 26.17 13.23
C ALA A 29 -11.27 25.45 12.63
N VAL A 30 -11.33 24.12 12.70
CA VAL A 30 -12.53 23.35 12.28
C VAL A 30 -13.75 23.79 13.09
N LEU A 31 -13.62 23.89 14.42
CA LEU A 31 -14.73 24.28 15.29
C LEU A 31 -15.28 25.68 14.97
N ASP A 32 -14.40 26.61 14.62
CA ASP A 32 -14.82 27.95 14.21
C ASP A 32 -15.54 27.95 12.86
N CYS A 33 -15.10 27.10 11.91
CA CYS A 33 -15.80 26.89 10.64
C CYS A 33 -17.17 26.24 10.84
N ASP A 34 -17.27 25.22 11.70
CA ASP A 34 -18.52 24.53 12.02
C ASP A 34 -19.52 25.48 12.69
N PHE A 35 -19.05 26.28 13.65
CA PHE A 35 -19.87 27.31 14.26
C PHE A 35 -20.42 28.26 13.20
N ALA A 36 -19.56 28.75 12.30
CA ALA A 36 -19.99 29.68 11.27
C ALA A 36 -21.04 29.06 10.32
N ILE A 37 -20.85 27.83 9.87
CA ILE A 37 -21.78 27.11 8.98
C ILE A 37 -23.12 26.85 9.69
N ASN A 38 -23.08 26.35 10.93
CA ASN A 38 -24.29 26.06 11.71
C ASN A 38 -25.10 27.32 12.05
N ASN A 39 -24.46 28.49 12.04
CA ASN A 39 -25.09 29.78 12.24
C ASN A 39 -25.42 30.51 10.92
N GLY A 40 -25.51 29.77 9.82
CA GLY A 40 -26.04 30.25 8.53
C GLY A 40 -25.01 30.89 7.60
N LEU A 41 -23.72 30.90 7.95
CA LEU A 41 -22.68 31.36 7.03
C LEU A 41 -22.33 30.23 6.05
N SER A 42 -23.11 30.16 4.96
CA SER A 42 -22.87 29.21 3.87
C SER A 42 -22.18 29.94 2.71
N THR A 43 -20.85 29.88 2.66
CA THR A 43 -20.05 30.50 1.58
C THR A 43 -19.04 29.51 1.02
N ALA A 44 -18.83 29.53 -0.30
CA ALA A 44 -17.86 28.64 -0.96
C ALA A 44 -16.46 28.74 -0.33
N LYS A 45 -16.03 29.96 0.02
CA LYS A 45 -14.74 30.22 0.68
C LYS A 45 -14.62 29.54 2.03
N LEU A 46 -15.69 29.51 2.83
CA LEU A 46 -15.67 28.87 4.14
C LEU A 46 -15.59 27.35 4.02
N PHE A 47 -16.35 26.74 3.10
CA PHE A 47 -16.24 25.31 2.81
C PHE A 47 -14.85 24.95 2.28
N ALA A 48 -14.30 25.71 1.33
CA ALA A 48 -12.95 25.49 0.84
C ALA A 48 -11.89 25.64 1.95
N ARG A 49 -12.09 26.59 2.88
CA ARG A 49 -11.23 26.75 4.05
C ARG A 49 -11.27 25.50 4.95
N ARG A 50 -12.47 25.03 5.31
CA ARG A 50 -12.66 23.83 6.14
C ARG A 50 -12.10 22.58 5.45
N ALA A 51 -12.25 22.47 4.12
CA ALA A 51 -11.65 21.40 3.34
C ALA A 51 -10.12 21.33 3.47
N ARG A 52 -9.43 22.48 3.36
CA ARG A 52 -7.97 22.56 3.53
C ARG A 52 -7.52 22.19 4.94
N ILE A 53 -8.31 22.58 5.95
CA ILE A 53 -8.05 22.19 7.34
C ILE A 53 -8.17 20.67 7.51
N HIS A 54 -9.22 20.06 6.95
CA HIS A 54 -9.38 18.62 6.95
C HIS A 54 -8.29 17.89 6.17
N GLU A 55 -7.82 18.44 5.04
CA GLU A 55 -6.66 17.92 4.30
C GLU A 55 -5.40 17.92 5.18
N ALA A 56 -5.13 19.01 5.91
CA ALA A 56 -3.99 19.10 6.83
C ALA A 56 -4.08 18.10 8.00
N LEU A 57 -5.30 17.75 8.42
CA LEU A 57 -5.56 16.73 9.44
C LEU A 57 -5.60 15.29 8.88
N ASN A 58 -5.37 15.09 7.58
CA ASN A 58 -5.53 13.81 6.87
C ASN A 58 -6.96 13.25 6.88
N ASN A 59 -7.97 14.08 7.15
CA ASN A 59 -9.38 13.72 7.09
C ASN A 59 -9.90 13.91 5.65
N TYR A 60 -9.42 13.08 4.73
CA TYR A 60 -9.67 13.25 3.30
C TYR A 60 -11.15 13.11 2.89
N ASP A 61 -11.94 12.33 3.63
CA ASP A 61 -13.38 12.18 3.36
C ASP A 61 -14.16 13.47 3.66
N ASP A 62 -13.87 14.13 4.80
CA ASP A 62 -14.44 15.44 5.15
C ASP A 62 -13.99 16.51 4.16
N ALA A 63 -12.69 16.52 3.85
CA ALA A 63 -12.11 17.46 2.90
C ALA A 63 -12.79 17.38 1.52
N LEU A 64 -13.09 16.16 1.05
CA LEU A 64 -13.78 15.94 -0.22
C LEU A 64 -15.21 16.47 -0.22
N ARG A 65 -15.97 16.22 0.85
CA ARG A 65 -17.34 16.72 0.99
C ARG A 65 -17.37 18.25 0.93
N ASP A 66 -16.47 18.89 1.66
CA ASP A 66 -16.41 20.34 1.75
C ASP A 66 -15.97 21.01 0.44
N ILE A 67 -14.91 20.50 -0.20
CA ILE A 67 -14.45 21.09 -1.45
C ILE A 67 -15.43 20.83 -2.60
N GLN A 68 -16.15 19.70 -2.57
CA GLN A 68 -17.24 19.46 -3.51
C GLN A 68 -18.35 20.49 -3.32
N LYS A 69 -18.76 20.75 -2.07
CA LYS A 69 -19.74 21.80 -1.78
C LYS A 69 -19.28 23.18 -2.24
N ALA A 70 -18.01 23.51 -2.02
CA ALA A 70 -17.42 24.76 -2.50
C ALA A 70 -17.46 24.85 -4.04
N ALA A 71 -17.12 23.78 -4.75
CA ALA A 71 -17.13 23.71 -6.21
C ALA A 71 -18.54 23.77 -6.83
N GLU A 72 -19.55 23.25 -6.13
CA GLU A 72 -20.96 23.42 -6.51
C GLU A 72 -21.41 24.88 -6.42
N MET A 73 -20.89 25.63 -5.44
CA MET A 73 -21.22 27.03 -5.23
C MET A 73 -20.41 27.98 -6.12
N ASP A 74 -19.16 27.64 -6.41
CA ASP A 74 -18.23 28.44 -7.20
C ASP A 74 -17.29 27.52 -7.98
N ALA A 75 -17.41 27.57 -9.31
CA ALA A 75 -16.64 26.73 -10.23
C ALA A 75 -15.12 26.96 -10.13
N SER A 76 -14.65 28.06 -9.56
CA SER A 76 -13.22 28.33 -9.38
C SER A 76 -12.51 27.27 -8.51
N TYR A 77 -13.24 26.61 -7.61
CA TYR A 77 -12.73 25.51 -6.78
C TYR A 77 -12.66 24.16 -7.52
N GLY A 78 -13.07 24.08 -8.79
CA GLY A 78 -13.04 22.83 -9.56
C GLY A 78 -11.65 22.21 -9.66
N ARG A 79 -10.60 23.02 -9.83
CA ARG A 79 -9.21 22.53 -9.83
C ARG A 79 -8.78 21.99 -8.46
N GLU A 80 -9.20 22.65 -7.40
CA GLU A 80 -8.90 22.24 -6.02
C GLU A 80 -9.62 20.94 -5.66
N LEU A 81 -10.88 20.77 -6.09
CA LEU A 81 -11.61 19.52 -5.96
C LEU A 81 -10.87 18.34 -6.61
N GLN A 82 -10.35 18.51 -7.84
CA GLN A 82 -9.59 17.44 -8.50
C GLN A 82 -8.30 17.10 -7.74
N ARG A 83 -7.60 18.12 -7.21
CA ARG A 83 -6.40 17.91 -6.38
C ARG A 83 -6.72 17.12 -5.11
N ILE A 84 -7.73 17.54 -4.34
CA ILE A 84 -8.12 16.87 -3.10
C ILE A 84 -8.64 15.45 -3.39
N LYS A 85 -9.33 15.26 -4.52
CA LYS A 85 -9.74 13.92 -4.99
C LYS A 85 -8.55 13.02 -5.29
N ALA A 86 -7.51 13.55 -5.93
CA ALA A 86 -6.28 12.81 -6.17
C ALA A 86 -5.54 12.49 -4.86
N SER A 87 -5.45 13.42 -3.91
CA SER A 87 -4.79 13.19 -2.61
C SER A 87 -5.56 12.17 -1.76
N ALA A 88 -6.89 12.28 -1.67
CA ALA A 88 -7.75 11.31 -1.00
C ALA A 88 -7.62 9.91 -1.60
N LYS A 89 -7.57 9.83 -2.94
CA LYS A 89 -7.35 8.57 -3.65
C LYS A 89 -5.99 7.97 -3.31
N ARG A 90 -4.92 8.78 -3.31
CA ARG A 90 -3.57 8.34 -2.93
C ARG A 90 -3.50 7.87 -1.48
N ALA A 91 -4.16 8.57 -0.55
CA ALA A 91 -4.22 8.18 0.86
C ALA A 91 -4.94 6.85 1.09
N LYS A 92 -5.94 6.53 0.27
CA LYS A 92 -6.64 5.23 0.29
C LYS A 92 -5.90 4.10 -0.41
N ARG A 93 -4.85 4.40 -1.20
CA ARG A 93 -4.07 3.35 -1.86
C ARG A 93 -3.24 2.60 -0.83
N LYS A 94 -3.28 1.28 -0.94
CA LYS A 94 -2.35 0.35 -0.29
C LYS A 94 -0.93 0.74 -0.68
N ASP A 95 -0.07 0.79 0.32
CA ASP A 95 1.36 1.02 0.15
C ASP A 95 2.05 -0.33 -0.05
N TYR A 96 2.26 -0.73 -1.31
CA TYR A 96 2.82 -2.04 -1.66
C TYR A 96 4.25 -2.22 -1.16
N TYR A 97 5.01 -1.11 -1.03
CA TYR A 97 6.33 -1.14 -0.44
C TYR A 97 6.24 -1.49 1.06
N LYS A 98 5.30 -0.90 1.79
CA LYS A 98 5.06 -1.26 3.21
C LYS A 98 4.57 -2.70 3.38
N ILE A 99 3.73 -3.21 2.48
CA ILE A 99 3.25 -4.60 2.54
C ILE A 99 4.40 -5.61 2.40
N LEU A 100 5.38 -5.30 1.55
CA LEU A 100 6.59 -6.12 1.37
C LEU A 100 7.72 -5.78 2.35
N ASP A 101 7.53 -4.86 3.29
CA ASP A 101 8.56 -4.41 4.23
C ASP A 101 9.81 -3.86 3.51
N LEU A 102 9.58 -3.05 2.47
CA LEU A 102 10.61 -2.42 1.64
C LEU A 102 10.62 -0.89 1.80
N PRO A 103 11.78 -0.24 1.61
CA PRO A 103 11.84 1.21 1.55
C PRO A 103 11.06 1.73 0.32
N PRO A 104 10.49 2.94 0.41
CA PRO A 104 9.79 3.54 -0.72
C PRO A 104 10.73 3.70 -1.91
N ASN A 105 10.23 3.42 -3.12
CA ASN A 105 10.96 3.50 -4.38
C ASN A 105 12.17 2.54 -4.49
N GLU A 106 12.18 1.39 -3.79
CA GLU A 106 13.22 0.38 -3.95
C GLU A 106 13.30 -0.11 -5.40
N ASN A 107 14.48 0.01 -6.03
CA ASN A 107 14.71 -0.29 -7.45
C ASN A 107 15.39 -1.64 -7.70
N ASP A 108 15.85 -2.32 -6.65
CA ASP A 108 16.52 -3.59 -6.78
C ASP A 108 15.51 -4.76 -6.86
N ASP A 109 15.33 -5.30 -8.07
CA ASP A 109 14.48 -6.47 -8.34
C ASP A 109 14.84 -7.68 -7.48
N ALA A 110 16.11 -7.87 -7.12
CA ALA A 110 16.54 -8.98 -6.28
C ALA A 110 16.04 -8.80 -4.84
N LYS A 111 16.04 -7.56 -4.32
CA LYS A 111 15.45 -7.26 -3.01
C LYS A 111 13.94 -7.43 -3.00
N ILE A 112 13.25 -6.99 -4.06
CA ILE A 112 11.79 -7.17 -4.20
C ILE A 112 11.42 -8.66 -4.16
N LYS A 113 12.16 -9.50 -4.92
CA LYS A 113 11.95 -10.97 -4.93
C LYS A 113 12.27 -11.60 -3.57
N ARG A 114 13.34 -11.17 -2.90
CA ARG A 114 13.71 -11.67 -1.56
C ARG A 114 12.65 -11.31 -0.51
N ALA A 115 12.16 -10.07 -0.53
CA ALA A 115 11.11 -9.58 0.36
C ALA A 115 9.80 -10.34 0.15
N TYR A 116 9.39 -10.56 -1.11
CA TYR A 116 8.25 -11.40 -1.45
C TYR A 116 8.39 -12.83 -0.89
N LYS A 117 9.55 -13.46 -1.10
CA LYS A 117 9.82 -14.81 -0.58
C LYS A 117 9.68 -14.86 0.96
N LYS A 118 10.21 -13.85 1.64
CA LYS A 118 10.13 -13.70 3.11
C LYS A 118 8.68 -13.50 3.57
N ALA A 119 7.89 -12.69 2.88
CA ALA A 119 6.50 -12.39 3.21
C ALA A 119 5.58 -13.60 2.97
N CYS A 120 5.75 -14.33 1.87
CA CYS A 120 4.98 -15.56 1.61
C CYS A 120 5.22 -16.63 2.67
N LEU A 121 6.47 -16.81 3.13
CA LEU A 121 6.78 -17.77 4.21
C LEU A 121 6.22 -17.37 5.58
N GLN A 122 6.00 -16.07 5.80
CA GLN A 122 5.36 -15.57 7.02
C GLN A 122 3.86 -15.84 6.99
N TRP A 123 3.19 -15.58 5.86
CA TRP A 123 1.74 -15.66 5.73
C TRP A 123 1.22 -16.96 5.09
N HIS A 124 2.08 -17.98 4.95
CA HIS A 124 1.69 -19.25 4.34
C HIS A 124 0.63 -19.99 5.20
N PRO A 125 -0.44 -20.55 4.60
CA PRO A 125 -1.53 -21.20 5.33
C PRO A 125 -1.06 -22.36 6.21
N ASP A 126 0.01 -23.05 5.84
CA ASP A 126 0.63 -24.13 6.64
C ASP A 126 1.06 -23.65 8.04
N LYS A 127 1.61 -22.44 8.15
CA LYS A 127 2.05 -21.88 9.44
C LYS A 127 0.88 -21.46 10.34
N TRP A 128 -0.25 -21.10 9.73
CA TRP A 128 -1.45 -20.61 10.43
C TRP A 128 -2.57 -21.66 10.50
N GLY A 129 -2.29 -22.90 10.10
CA GLY A 129 -3.27 -24.01 10.11
C GLY A 129 -3.84 -24.33 11.49
N HIS A 130 -3.07 -24.06 12.55
CA HIS A 130 -3.47 -24.26 13.95
C HIS A 130 -4.01 -22.99 14.64
N ALA A 131 -4.03 -21.86 13.95
CA ALA A 131 -4.42 -20.57 14.52
C ALA A 131 -5.96 -20.40 14.63
N SER A 132 -6.41 -19.37 15.35
CA SER A 132 -7.84 -19.04 15.42
C SER A 132 -8.40 -18.67 14.04
N GLN A 133 -9.72 -18.75 13.85
CA GLN A 133 -10.38 -18.41 12.59
C GLN A 133 -10.08 -16.98 12.13
N GLU A 134 -9.98 -16.05 13.08
CA GLU A 134 -9.63 -14.64 12.80
C GLU A 134 -8.19 -14.50 12.30
N GLN A 135 -7.25 -15.23 12.92
CA GLN A 135 -5.85 -15.22 12.52
C GLN A 135 -5.64 -15.85 11.15
N LYS A 136 -6.37 -16.92 10.83
CA LYS A 136 -6.39 -17.52 9.49
C LYS A 136 -6.89 -16.55 8.43
N SER A 137 -8.03 -15.91 8.68
CA SER A 137 -8.60 -14.92 7.76
C SER A 137 -7.66 -13.72 7.56
N HIS A 138 -7.00 -13.26 8.63
CA HIS A 138 -6.00 -12.20 8.53
C HIS A 138 -4.78 -12.63 7.70
N ALA A 139 -4.25 -13.82 7.93
CA ALA A 139 -3.12 -14.36 7.18
C ALA A 139 -3.45 -14.52 5.68
N GLU A 140 -4.64 -15.02 5.35
CA GLU A 140 -5.13 -15.10 3.96
C GLU A 140 -5.21 -13.72 3.30
N LYS A 141 -5.74 -12.71 4.01
CA LYS A 141 -5.82 -11.35 3.51
C LYS A 141 -4.42 -10.78 3.24
N MET A 142 -3.51 -10.92 4.19
CA MET A 142 -2.12 -10.47 4.03
C MET A 142 -1.41 -11.21 2.89
N PHE A 143 -1.65 -12.51 2.73
CA PHE A 143 -1.07 -13.30 1.64
C PHE A 143 -1.54 -12.80 0.26
N LYS A 144 -2.84 -12.50 0.11
CA LYS A 144 -3.39 -11.91 -1.12
C LYS A 144 -2.77 -10.53 -1.41
N GLU A 145 -2.64 -9.69 -0.39
CA GLU A 145 -2.02 -8.37 -0.52
C GLU A 145 -0.54 -8.43 -0.90
N VAL A 146 0.22 -9.40 -0.37
CA VAL A 146 1.63 -9.65 -0.74
C VAL A 146 1.75 -10.08 -2.21
N GLY A 147 0.84 -10.92 -2.70
CA GLY A 147 0.81 -11.32 -4.11
C GLY A 147 0.49 -10.16 -5.05
N GLU A 148 -0.48 -9.32 -4.69
CA GLU A 148 -0.83 -8.09 -5.40
C GLU A 148 0.38 -7.13 -5.46
N ALA A 149 1.03 -6.90 -4.31
CA ALA A 149 2.21 -6.05 -4.21
C ALA A 149 3.35 -6.50 -5.13
N PHE A 150 3.66 -7.80 -5.14
CA PHE A 150 4.72 -8.33 -5.99
C PHE A 150 4.39 -8.24 -7.49
N SER A 151 3.14 -8.50 -7.89
CA SER A 151 2.70 -8.38 -9.29
C SER A 151 2.88 -6.97 -9.86
N ILE A 152 2.78 -5.96 -9.00
CA ILE A 152 2.91 -4.55 -9.38
C ILE A 152 4.37 -4.10 -9.32
N LEU A 153 5.10 -4.45 -8.26
CA LEU A 153 6.47 -3.99 -8.04
C LEU A 153 7.52 -4.75 -8.85
N SER A 154 7.23 -6.00 -9.27
CA SER A 154 8.18 -6.81 -10.06
C SER A 154 8.25 -6.45 -11.55
N ASP A 155 7.24 -5.76 -12.08
CA ASP A 155 7.20 -5.31 -13.47
C ASP A 155 7.58 -3.81 -13.53
N PRO A 156 8.68 -3.44 -14.20
CA PRO A 156 9.12 -2.05 -14.31
C PRO A 156 8.04 -1.10 -14.85
N GLN A 157 7.17 -1.56 -15.75
CA GLN A 157 6.10 -0.74 -16.30
C GLN A 157 4.99 -0.50 -15.28
N LYS A 158 4.54 -1.56 -14.60
CA LYS A 158 3.49 -1.44 -13.56
C LYS A 158 3.98 -0.67 -12.35
N LYS A 159 5.24 -0.89 -11.95
CA LYS A 159 5.89 -0.14 -10.89
C LYS A 159 5.93 1.35 -11.21
N ARG A 160 6.37 1.73 -12.42
CA ARG A 160 6.32 3.13 -12.86
C ARG A 160 4.91 3.70 -12.85
N MET A 161 3.91 2.93 -13.29
CA MET A 161 2.51 3.36 -13.22
C MET A 161 2.03 3.54 -11.78
N TYR A 162 2.45 2.68 -10.85
CA TYR A 162 2.16 2.80 -9.43
C TYR A 162 2.83 4.03 -8.82
N ASP A 163 4.13 4.20 -9.04
CA ASP A 163 4.93 5.32 -8.53
C ASP A 163 4.42 6.67 -9.08
N ASN A 164 3.97 6.71 -10.33
CA ASN A 164 3.35 7.89 -10.96
C ASN A 164 1.90 8.14 -10.53
N GLY A 165 1.33 7.29 -9.68
CA GLY A 165 -0.07 7.42 -9.26
C GLY A 165 -1.09 7.09 -10.35
N MET A 166 -0.69 6.43 -11.43
CA MET A 166 -1.57 6.03 -12.55
C MET A 166 -2.20 4.65 -12.35
N LEU A 167 -1.57 3.77 -11.56
CA LEU A 167 -2.14 2.48 -11.20
C LEU A 167 -3.03 2.64 -9.97
N ASP A 168 -4.34 2.73 -10.20
CA ASP A 168 -5.31 2.60 -9.13
C ASP A 168 -5.28 1.15 -8.64
N ASN A 169 -5.20 0.98 -7.31
CA ASN A 169 -5.63 -0.28 -6.74
C ASN A 169 -7.04 -0.49 -7.26
N ALA A 170 -7.26 -1.58 -7.98
CA ALA A 170 -8.59 -1.98 -8.39
C ALA A 170 -9.39 -2.16 -7.10
N VAL A 171 -10.06 -1.09 -6.68
CA VAL A 171 -11.10 -1.14 -5.66
C VAL A 171 -12.09 -2.14 -6.20
N GLU A 172 -12.23 -3.25 -5.47
CA GLU A 172 -13.31 -4.21 -5.62
C GLU A 172 -14.61 -3.45 -5.93
N GLY A 173 -15.15 -3.62 -7.15
CA GLY A 173 -16.49 -3.11 -7.48
C GLY A 173 -16.69 -2.36 -8.80
N ALA A 174 -15.71 -2.24 -9.69
CA ALA A 174 -15.95 -1.69 -11.04
C ALA A 174 -15.47 -2.67 -12.12
N GLY A 175 -16.37 -3.54 -12.56
CA GLY A 175 -16.21 -4.27 -13.81
C GLY A 175 -16.12 -3.26 -14.97
N GLY A 176 -15.04 -3.32 -15.75
CA GLY A 176 -14.94 -2.52 -16.96
C GLY A 176 -13.51 -2.29 -17.44
N SER A 177 -13.16 -3.00 -18.52
CA SER A 177 -12.12 -2.67 -19.50
C SER A 177 -10.64 -2.87 -19.14
N GLY A 178 -10.05 -3.95 -19.68
CA GLY A 178 -8.82 -3.77 -20.47
C GLY A 178 -7.51 -4.41 -20.01
N SER A 179 -7.49 -5.41 -19.11
CA SER A 179 -6.25 -6.18 -18.84
C SER A 179 -6.45 -7.68 -19.13
N PRO A 180 -5.71 -8.25 -20.11
CA PRO A 180 -5.80 -9.68 -20.41
C PRO A 180 -5.06 -10.48 -19.33
N GLY A 181 -5.78 -11.32 -18.60
CA GLY A 181 -5.17 -12.44 -17.85
C GLY A 181 -5.38 -12.47 -16.33
N PHE A 182 -6.54 -12.08 -15.81
CA PHE A 182 -6.84 -12.29 -14.39
C PHE A 182 -8.00 -13.26 -14.17
N VAL A 183 -7.72 -14.55 -14.33
CA VAL A 183 -8.58 -15.65 -13.87
C VAL A 183 -7.69 -16.62 -13.09
N GLY A 184 -8.01 -16.82 -11.80
CA GLY A 184 -7.33 -17.78 -10.92
C GLY A 184 -6.26 -17.20 -9.97
N GLN A 185 -6.61 -16.19 -9.16
CA GLN A 185 -5.66 -15.49 -8.27
C GLN A 185 -4.98 -16.41 -7.23
N ASP A 186 -5.66 -17.46 -6.75
CA ASP A 186 -5.12 -18.32 -5.70
C ASP A 186 -4.20 -19.44 -6.25
N GLU A 187 -4.57 -20.06 -7.37
CA GLU A 187 -3.77 -21.13 -8.00
C GLU A 187 -2.56 -20.57 -8.76
N VAL A 188 -2.68 -19.42 -9.43
CA VAL A 188 -1.57 -18.79 -10.17
C VAL A 188 -0.52 -18.24 -9.21
N LEU A 189 -0.95 -17.70 -8.06
CA LEU A 189 -0.03 -17.24 -7.01
C LEU A 189 0.71 -18.41 -6.36
N MET A 190 -0.01 -19.50 -6.05
CA MET A 190 0.61 -20.74 -5.56
C MET A 190 1.49 -21.40 -6.62
N HIS A 191 1.13 -21.39 -7.90
CA HIS A 191 1.93 -21.94 -8.98
C HIS A 191 3.17 -21.08 -9.30
N MET A 192 3.08 -19.75 -9.22
CA MET A 192 4.24 -18.85 -9.29
C MET A 192 5.17 -19.02 -8.09
N PHE A 193 4.62 -19.17 -6.89
CA PHE A 193 5.39 -19.53 -5.70
C PHE A 193 6.06 -20.89 -5.90
N ASN A 194 5.32 -21.92 -6.32
CA ASN A 194 5.85 -23.26 -6.51
C ASN A 194 6.96 -23.28 -7.59
N ARG A 195 6.79 -22.52 -8.68
CA ARG A 195 7.82 -22.35 -9.72
C ARG A 195 9.04 -21.58 -9.23
N MET A 196 8.88 -20.60 -8.34
CA MET A 196 10.01 -19.85 -7.76
C MET A 196 10.73 -20.66 -6.66
N PHE A 197 10.02 -21.53 -5.95
CA PHE A 197 10.60 -22.39 -4.90
C PHE A 197 11.18 -23.71 -5.45
N HIS A 198 10.69 -24.21 -6.59
CA HIS A 198 11.14 -25.48 -7.17
C HIS A 198 11.97 -25.34 -8.46
N THR A 199 11.98 -24.19 -9.14
CA THR A 199 12.60 -24.08 -10.48
C THR A 199 13.78 -23.10 -10.58
N GLY A 200 14.48 -22.77 -9.48
CA GLY A 200 15.69 -21.96 -9.60
C GLY A 200 16.48 -21.77 -8.31
N GLY A 201 17.49 -22.63 -8.11
CA GLY A 201 18.55 -22.42 -7.12
C GLY A 201 18.35 -23.21 -5.82
N GLY A 202 18.65 -24.51 -5.87
CA GLY A 202 18.86 -25.31 -4.67
C GLY A 202 20.00 -24.72 -3.84
N VAL A 203 19.64 -24.10 -2.72
CA VAL A 203 20.52 -23.99 -1.56
C VAL A 203 20.23 -25.20 -0.68
N PRO A 204 21.13 -26.20 -0.59
CA PRO A 204 21.01 -27.19 0.47
C PRO A 204 21.31 -26.45 1.77
N MET A 205 20.32 -26.32 2.65
CA MET A 205 20.57 -26.10 4.07
C MET A 205 21.21 -27.37 4.63
N GLY A 206 22.48 -27.58 4.28
CA GLY A 206 23.39 -28.50 4.92
C GLY A 206 24.35 -27.69 5.78
N PHE A 207 24.00 -27.51 7.05
CA PHE A 207 24.98 -27.19 8.08
C PHE A 207 25.91 -28.40 8.20
N ASP A 208 27.04 -28.37 7.49
CA ASP A 208 28.18 -29.27 7.72
C ASP A 208 29.33 -28.41 8.24
N PHE A 209 29.55 -28.50 9.54
CA PHE A 209 30.63 -27.84 10.26
C PHE A 209 31.68 -28.89 10.62
N GLY A 210 32.88 -28.71 10.06
CA GLY A 210 34.12 -29.12 10.72
C GLY A 210 34.60 -30.53 10.40
N GLY A 211 35.43 -30.64 9.36
CA GLY A 211 36.21 -31.84 9.09
C GLY A 211 37.31 -32.12 10.13
N ALA A 212 37.58 -33.42 10.30
CA ALA A 212 38.85 -33.94 10.77
C ALA A 212 39.06 -35.37 10.22
N SER A 213 39.96 -35.47 9.23
CA SER A 213 41.09 -36.41 9.23
C SER A 213 40.87 -37.87 9.67
N GLN A 214 40.76 -38.78 8.69
CA GLN A 214 41.45 -40.08 8.55
C GLN A 214 40.67 -40.90 7.49
N GLY A 215 41.18 -41.22 6.30
CA GLY A 215 42.46 -41.88 6.04
C GLY A 215 42.25 -43.39 5.83
N ARG A 216 41.56 -43.80 4.76
CA ARG A 216 41.47 -45.22 4.35
C ARG A 216 41.55 -45.33 2.83
N ARG A 217 42.77 -45.48 2.31
CA ARG A 217 43.06 -45.83 0.91
C ARG A 217 43.20 -47.35 0.81
N GLN A 218 42.32 -47.95 0.02
CA GLN A 218 42.40 -49.31 -0.50
C GLN A 218 42.95 -49.18 -1.93
N GLN A 219 44.10 -49.79 -2.24
CA GLN A 219 44.63 -49.83 -3.60
C GLN A 219 44.94 -51.27 -4.01
N GLN A 220 44.45 -51.57 -5.21
CA GLN A 220 44.45 -52.83 -5.93
C GLN A 220 45.84 -53.37 -6.23
N GLN A 221 45.90 -54.70 -6.31
CA GLN A 221 46.99 -55.51 -6.83
C GLN A 221 47.12 -55.31 -8.35
N ASN A 222 48.36 -55.07 -8.81
CA ASN A 222 48.73 -55.03 -10.22
C ASN A 222 48.97 -56.45 -10.76
N GLY A 223 48.49 -56.67 -11.98
CA GLY A 223 48.60 -57.93 -12.72
C GLY A 223 50.02 -58.29 -13.16
N PHE A 224 50.29 -59.59 -13.16
CA PHE A 224 51.47 -60.22 -13.74
C PHE A 224 51.12 -60.87 -15.09
N THR A 225 52.05 -60.75 -16.02
CA THR A 225 51.99 -61.03 -17.46
C THR A 225 52.11 -62.51 -17.82
N PHE A 226 51.46 -62.90 -18.94
CA PHE A 226 51.66 -64.19 -19.63
C PHE A 226 52.74 -64.08 -20.71
N GLN A 227 53.60 -65.09 -20.86
CA GLN A 227 54.22 -65.43 -22.14
C GLN A 227 54.52 -66.95 -22.22
N PHE A 228 54.03 -67.56 -23.31
CA PHE A 228 54.29 -68.93 -23.73
C PHE A 228 55.64 -69.02 -24.48
N PHE A 229 56.48 -69.98 -24.13
CA PHE A 229 56.97 -71.12 -24.93
C PHE A 229 58.10 -71.83 -24.19
#